data_AF-A0A7J8U178-F1
#
_entry.id   AF-A0A7J8U178-F1
#
_cell.length_a   1.000
_cell.length_b   1.000
_cell.length_c   1.000
_cell.angle_alpha   90.00
_cell.angle_beta   90.00
_cell.angle_gamma   90.00
#
_symmetry.space_group_name_H-M   'P 1'
#
loop_
_entity.id
_entity.type
_entity.pdbx_description
1 polymer ?
#
loop_
_entity_poly.entity_id
_entity_poly.type
_entity_poly.pdbx_seq_one_letter_code
_entity_poly.pdbx_strand_id
1 'polypeptide(L)'
;MSRKCLKKSMILAIKKKDEPKEEAKPIERNTLRVNTMVLIPNKRNGEEGLMFVDISIAGEKRSALIDTGASDLFISEKATKKLGLSIKKSNKKIKAVNSGEAPIVGVVRNVELQISE
;
A
#
# COMPACT_ATOMS: atom_id res chain seq x y z
N MET A 1 7.66 12.73 28.33
CA MET A 1 8.09 12.25 26.99
C MET A 1 6.93 11.48 26.37
N SER A 2 6.37 11.97 25.25
CA SER A 2 5.22 11.33 24.61
C SER A 2 5.67 10.02 23.96
N ARG A 3 5.12 8.89 24.42
CA ARG A 3 5.40 7.59 23.78
C ARG A 3 4.72 7.62 22.41
N LYS A 4 5.48 7.84 21.33
CA LYS A 4 4.97 7.64 19.97
C LYS A 4 4.46 6.20 19.89
N CYS A 5 3.14 6.02 19.90
CA CYS A 5 2.52 4.70 19.88
C CYS A 5 2.71 4.12 18.48
N LEU A 6 3.52 3.07 18.39
CA LEU A 6 3.75 2.32 17.17
C LEU A 6 2.50 1.51 16.83
N LYS A 7 1.82 1.83 15.73
CA LYS A 7 0.66 1.06 15.29
C LYS A 7 1.17 -0.19 14.56
N LYS A 8 0.73 -1.36 15.03
CA LYS A 8 0.95 -2.63 14.34
C LYS A 8 -0.13 -2.81 13.26
N SER A 9 0.27 -3.01 12.02
CA SER A 9 -0.63 -3.18 10.87
C SER A 9 -0.51 -4.58 10.25
N MET A 10 -1.54 -4.94 9.49
CA MET A 10 -1.56 -6.12 8.61
C MET A 10 -1.55 -5.61 7.17
N ILE A 11 -0.67 -6.16 6.33
CA ILE A 11 -0.43 -5.69 4.96
C ILE A 11 -0.44 -6.89 4.02
N LEU A 12 -1.13 -6.79 2.89
CA LEU A 12 -1.16 -7.82 1.85
C LEU A 12 0.00 -7.65 0.88
N ALA A 13 0.75 -8.72 0.64
CA ALA A 13 1.86 -8.74 -0.31
C ALA A 13 1.37 -9.17 -1.69
N ILE A 14 1.62 -8.35 -2.72
CA ILE A 14 1.23 -8.61 -4.10
C ILE A 14 2.44 -8.62 -5.04
N LYS A 15 2.35 -9.39 -6.12
CA LYS A 15 3.35 -9.35 -7.20
C LYS A 15 2.91 -8.29 -8.20
N LYS A 16 3.79 -7.35 -8.57
CA LYS A 16 3.49 -6.44 -9.68
C LYS A 16 3.31 -7.30 -10.94
N LYS A 17 2.16 -7.18 -11.60
CA LYS A 17 2.05 -7.45 -13.03
C LYS A 17 2.67 -6.24 -13.73
N ASP A 18 3.31 -6.43 -14.88
CA ASP A 18 3.74 -5.31 -15.70
C ASP A 18 2.47 -4.57 -16.17
N GLU A 19 2.20 -3.37 -15.61
CA GLU A 19 1.00 -2.60 -15.94
C GLU A 19 1.26 -1.60 -17.10
N PRO A 20 0.34 -1.49 -18.07
CA PRO A 20 0.28 -0.38 -19.03
C PRO A 20 -0.20 0.90 -18.32
N LYS A 21 0.29 2.07 -18.77
CA LYS A 21 -0.10 3.39 -18.27
C LYS A 21 -1.46 3.78 -18.86
N GLU A 22 -2.43 4.20 -18.04
CA GLU A 22 -3.63 4.87 -18.56
C GLU A 22 -4.13 5.98 -17.61
N GLU A 23 -4.42 7.13 -18.22
CA GLU A 23 -4.78 8.42 -17.62
C GLU A 23 -6.16 8.43 -16.96
N ALA A 24 -6.32 9.20 -15.86
CA ALA A 24 -7.59 9.36 -15.16
C ALA A 24 -8.15 10.80 -15.28
N LYS A 25 -9.45 10.93 -15.58
CA LYS A 25 -10.25 12.16 -15.42
C LYS A 25 -11.09 12.08 -14.12
N PRO A 26 -11.31 13.19 -13.37
CA PRO A 26 -11.93 13.13 -12.05
C PRO A 26 -13.46 13.33 -12.09
N ILE A 27 -14.19 12.61 -11.23
CA ILE A 27 -15.59 12.90 -10.87
C ILE A 27 -15.69 12.89 -9.34
N GLU A 28 -16.14 14.01 -8.78
CA GLU A 28 -16.43 14.21 -7.35
C GLU A 28 -17.57 13.31 -6.85
N ARG A 29 -17.43 12.77 -5.62
CA ARG A 29 -18.54 12.66 -4.65
C ARG A 29 -18.08 12.24 -3.25
N ASN A 30 -18.95 12.55 -2.29
CA ASN A 30 -18.67 12.84 -0.89
C ASN A 30 -18.57 11.60 0.03
N THR A 31 -17.77 11.77 1.10
CA THR A 31 -17.76 11.06 2.40
C THR A 31 -17.66 9.54 2.44
N LEU A 32 -16.58 9.00 3.03
CA LEU A 32 -16.54 8.32 4.35
C LEU A 32 -15.13 7.74 4.59
N ARG A 33 -14.74 7.72 5.86
CA ARG A 33 -13.42 7.32 6.40
C ARG A 33 -13.05 5.87 6.04
N VAL A 34 -11.80 5.64 5.56
CA VAL A 34 -10.67 4.90 6.20
C VAL A 34 -9.45 5.11 5.26
N ASN A 35 -8.33 5.65 5.75
CA ASN A 35 -7.12 5.81 4.93
C ASN A 35 -6.40 4.47 4.76
N THR A 36 -6.29 4.01 3.53
CA THR A 36 -5.52 2.81 3.13
C THR A 36 -4.36 3.25 2.23
N MET A 37 -3.19 2.61 2.40
CA MET A 37 -1.90 3.05 1.89
C MET A 37 -1.20 1.94 1.08
N VAL A 38 -0.85 2.23 -0.19
CA VAL A 38 -0.17 1.30 -1.12
C VAL A 38 1.31 1.66 -1.24
N LEU A 39 2.18 0.81 -0.71
CA LEU A 39 3.64 0.99 -0.71
C LEU A 39 4.25 0.77 -2.08
N ILE A 40 4.44 1.86 -2.83
CA ILE A 40 5.13 1.86 -4.12
C ILE A 40 6.64 2.07 -3.89
N PRO A 41 7.51 1.18 -4.39
CA PRO A 41 8.96 1.38 -4.29
C PRO A 41 9.38 2.58 -5.14
N ASN A 42 9.79 3.66 -4.48
CA ASN A 42 10.49 4.86 -4.97
C ASN A 42 10.52 5.02 -6.50
N LYS A 43 9.43 5.57 -7.05
CA LYS A 43 9.44 6.40 -8.25
C LYS A 43 8.36 7.45 -8.06
N ARG A 44 8.77 8.68 -7.76
CA ARG A 44 7.91 9.86 -7.88
C ARG A 44 7.77 10.14 -9.37
N ASN A 45 6.92 9.38 -10.06
CA ASN A 45 6.42 9.86 -11.33
C ASN A 45 5.31 10.83 -10.92
N GLY A 46 5.49 12.12 -11.18
CA GLY A 46 4.46 13.13 -10.94
C GLY A 46 3.28 12.90 -11.88
N GLU A 47 2.53 11.84 -11.64
CA GLU A 47 1.25 11.58 -12.28
C GLU A 47 0.26 12.51 -11.56
N GLU A 48 -0.12 13.58 -12.24
CA GLU A 48 -0.96 14.65 -11.72
C GLU A 48 -2.22 14.06 -11.06
N GLY A 49 -2.48 14.43 -9.81
CA GLY A 49 -3.66 13.99 -9.06
C GLY A 49 -3.48 12.80 -8.10
N LEU A 50 -2.34 12.09 -8.13
CA LEU A 50 -2.07 11.05 -7.13
C LEU A 50 -1.51 11.63 -5.83
N MET A 51 -2.11 11.25 -4.70
CA MET A 51 -1.67 11.67 -3.37
C MET A 51 -0.74 10.65 -2.73
N PHE A 52 0.37 11.13 -2.19
CA PHE A 52 1.33 10.33 -1.45
C PHE A 52 1.54 10.88 -0.05
N VAL A 53 1.83 9.99 0.90
CA VAL A 53 2.25 10.38 2.25
C VAL A 53 3.52 9.65 2.63
N ASP A 54 4.38 10.35 3.37
CA ASP A 54 5.59 9.76 3.93
C ASP A 54 5.24 8.95 5.18
N ILE A 55 5.79 7.74 5.26
CA ILE A 55 5.65 6.81 6.38
C ILE A 55 6.99 6.26 6.83
N SER A 56 7.04 5.83 8.08
CA SER A 56 8.00 4.85 8.56
C SER A 56 7.33 3.47 8.56
N ILE A 57 7.90 2.51 7.83
CA ILE A 57 7.51 1.10 7.87
C ILE A 57 8.71 0.27 8.32
N ALA A 58 8.54 -0.52 9.39
CA ALA A 58 9.63 -1.29 9.99
C ALA A 58 10.89 -0.45 10.27
N GLY A 59 10.69 0.81 10.70
CA GLY A 59 11.77 1.77 10.96
C GLY A 59 12.35 2.45 9.72
N GLU A 60 11.95 2.07 8.50
CA GLU A 60 12.44 2.69 7.27
C GLU A 60 11.45 3.73 6.71
N LYS A 61 11.97 4.93 6.38
CA LYS A 61 11.19 5.96 5.70
C LYS A 61 10.88 5.57 4.25
N ARG A 62 9.60 5.61 3.88
CA ARG A 62 9.07 5.33 2.55
C ARG A 62 7.96 6.32 2.22
N SER A 63 7.67 6.48 0.95
CA SER A 63 6.45 7.14 0.48
C SER A 63 5.45 6.08 0.05
N ALA A 64 4.17 6.33 0.24
CA ALA A 64 3.16 5.44 -0.32
C ALA A 64 1.89 6.19 -0.73
N LEU A 65 1.19 5.57 -1.67
CA LEU A 65 0.00 6.11 -2.30
C LEU A 65 -1.18 6.04 -1.33
N ILE A 66 -1.94 7.13 -1.24
CA ILE A 66 -3.23 7.17 -0.56
C ILE A 66 -4.28 6.71 -1.58
N ASP A 67 -4.75 5.48 -1.44
CA ASP A 67 -5.78 4.90 -2.31
C ASP A 67 -7.03 4.62 -1.46
N THR A 68 -8.01 5.52 -1.54
CA THR A 68 -9.29 5.39 -0.82
C THR A 68 -10.20 4.33 -1.43
N GLY A 69 -9.90 3.84 -2.64
CA GLY A 69 -10.62 2.75 -3.29
C GLY A 69 -10.16 1.36 -2.82
N ALA A 70 -9.05 1.27 -2.09
CA ALA A 70 -8.49 0.01 -1.62
C ALA A 70 -9.07 -0.43 -0.27
N SER A 71 -9.51 -1.69 -0.19
CA SER A 71 -10.02 -2.29 1.05
C SER A 71 -8.94 -2.66 2.07
N ASP A 72 -7.72 -2.94 1.61
CA ASP A 72 -6.60 -3.42 2.43
C ASP A 72 -5.31 -2.68 2.08
N LEU A 73 -4.35 -2.64 3.01
CA LEU A 73 -3.01 -2.12 2.73
C LEU A 73 -2.26 -3.09 1.80
N PHE A 74 -1.67 -2.57 0.74
CA PHE A 74 -0.90 -3.38 -0.20
C PHE A 74 0.57 -2.99 -0.24
N ILE A 75 1.42 -3.99 -0.34
CA ILE A 75 2.87 -3.84 -0.54
C ILE A 75 3.34 -4.81 -1.62
N SER A 76 4.28 -4.38 -2.45
CA SER A 76 4.88 -5.30 -3.42
C SER A 76 5.75 -6.35 -2.73
N GLU A 77 5.77 -7.59 -3.25
CA GLU A 77 6.67 -8.67 -2.79
C GLU A 77 8.15 -8.23 -2.83
N LYS A 78 8.52 -7.40 -3.81
CA LYS A 78 9.86 -6.84 -3.91
C LYS A 78 10.15 -5.89 -2.75
N ALA A 79 9.19 -5.06 -2.34
CA ALA A 79 9.35 -4.15 -1.22
C ALA A 79 9.39 -4.90 0.12
N THR A 80 8.57 -5.95 0.31
CA THR A 80 8.66 -6.79 1.52
C THR A 80 10.02 -7.46 1.66
N LYS A 81 10.60 -7.97 0.56
CA LYS A 81 11.96 -8.53 0.55
C LYS A 81 13.01 -7.50 0.93
N LYS A 82 12.92 -6.28 0.39
CA LYS A 82 13.84 -5.18 0.71
C LYS A 82 13.75 -4.76 2.18
N LEU A 83 12.56 -4.79 2.76
CA LEU A 83 12.29 -4.44 4.16
C LEU A 83 12.52 -5.60 5.14
N GLY A 84 12.95 -6.78 4.66
CA GLY A 84 13.11 -7.97 5.51
C GLY A 84 11.81 -8.48 6.13
N LEU A 85 10.64 -8.16 5.56
CA LEU A 85 9.35 -8.53 6.11
C LEU A 85 8.98 -9.98 5.80
N SER A 86 8.56 -10.73 6.83
CA SER A 86 8.11 -12.11 6.69
C SER A 86 6.70 -12.20 6.07
N ILE A 87 6.59 -12.86 4.92
CA ILE A 87 5.30 -13.12 4.27
C ILE A 87 4.77 -14.49 4.70
N LYS A 88 3.56 -14.52 5.24
CA LYS A 88 2.80 -15.77 5.44
C LYS A 88 1.97 -16.05 4.19
N LYS A 89 2.16 -17.22 3.56
CA LYS A 89 1.38 -17.64 2.38
C LYS A 89 -0.12 -17.56 2.66
N SER A 90 -0.88 -17.17 1.64
CA SER A 90 -2.33 -17.01 1.70
C SER A 90 -2.96 -17.49 0.40
N ASN A 91 -4.13 -18.11 0.49
CA ASN A 91 -4.93 -18.52 -0.67
C ASN A 91 -5.92 -17.43 -1.11
N LYS A 92 -5.82 -16.23 -0.54
CA LYS A 92 -6.67 -15.09 -0.91
C LYS A 92 -6.34 -14.58 -2.31
N LYS A 93 -7.32 -13.93 -2.92
CA LYS A 93 -7.18 -13.23 -4.18
C LYS A 93 -7.56 -11.76 -4.00
N ILE A 94 -7.05 -10.91 -4.88
CA ILE A 94 -7.37 -9.49 -4.99
C ILE A 94 -7.99 -9.24 -6.37
N LYS A 95 -8.93 -8.31 -6.46
CA LYS A 95 -9.52 -7.84 -7.71
C LYS A 95 -9.42 -6.32 -7.76
N ALA A 96 -8.96 -5.75 -8.88
CA ALA A 96 -9.12 -4.32 -9.14
C ALA A 96 -10.41 -4.10 -9.95
N VAL A 97 -10.95 -2.88 -9.91
CA VAL A 97 -12.29 -2.55 -10.45
C VAL A 97 -12.48 -3.02 -11.91
N ASN A 98 -11.42 -2.99 -12.72
CA ASN A 98 -11.45 -3.37 -14.13
C ASN A 98 -10.53 -4.56 -14.48
N SER A 99 -10.17 -5.40 -13.50
CA SER A 99 -9.27 -6.55 -13.74
C SER A 99 -9.85 -7.87 -13.24
N GLY A 100 -9.35 -8.97 -13.81
CA GLY A 100 -9.59 -10.31 -13.27
C GLY A 100 -8.90 -10.49 -11.92
N GLU A 101 -9.40 -11.46 -11.14
CA GLU A 101 -8.77 -11.79 -9.85
C GLU A 101 -7.31 -12.20 -10.02
N ALA A 102 -6.45 -11.73 -9.12
CA ALA A 102 -5.05 -12.12 -9.02
C ALA A 102 -4.78 -12.74 -7.64
N PRO A 103 -3.95 -13.80 -7.54
CA PRO A 103 -3.54 -14.32 -6.25
C PRO A 103 -2.67 -13.29 -5.51
N ILE A 104 -2.84 -13.17 -4.19
CA ILE A 104 -1.87 -12.45 -3.37
C ILE A 104 -0.71 -13.39 -3.02
N VAL A 105 0.50 -12.84 -2.85
CA VAL A 105 1.68 -13.63 -2.45
C VAL A 105 1.52 -14.10 -1.00
N GLY A 106 0.94 -13.25 -0.16
CA GLY A 106 0.66 -13.59 1.22
C GLY A 106 0.30 -12.38 2.08
N VAL A 107 0.33 -12.58 3.39
CA VAL A 107 0.02 -11.57 4.41
C VAL A 107 1.25 -11.31 5.25
N VAL A 108 1.55 -10.04 5.47
CA VAL A 108 2.52 -9.56 6.45
C VAL A 108 1.75 -9.06 7.67
N ARG A 109 2.14 -9.50 8.87
CA ARG A 109 1.46 -9.16 10.13
C ARG A 109 2.44 -8.46 11.08
N ASN A 110 1.88 -7.73 12.04
CA ASN A 110 2.63 -7.05 13.10
C ASN A 110 3.68 -6.07 12.58
N VAL A 111 3.39 -5.41 11.45
CA VAL A 111 4.29 -4.43 10.86
C VAL A 111 4.15 -3.11 11.60
N GLU A 112 5.25 -2.56 12.09
CA GLU A 112 5.28 -1.21 12.61
C GLU A 112 5.08 -0.22 11.45
N LEU A 113 3.99 0.54 11.50
CA LEU A 113 3.65 1.53 10.49
C LEU A 113 3.30 2.85 11.16
N GLN A 114 3.96 3.93 10.75
CA GLN A 114 3.70 5.28 11.22
C GLN A 114 3.66 6.26 10.06
N ILE A 115 2.68 7.15 10.06
CA ILE A 115 2.69 8.34 9.21
C ILE A 115 3.75 9.29 9.76
N SER A 116 4.65 9.73 8.90
CA SER A 116 5.63 10.76 9.24
C SER A 116 4.95 12.11 9.13
N GLU A 117 5.02 12.92 10.19
CA GLU A 117 4.76 14.37 10.14
C GLU A 117 5.96 15.11 9.57
#